data_AF-A0A969SSH0-F1
#
_entry.id   AF-A0A969SSH0-F1
#
_cell.length_a   1.000
_cell.length_b   1.000
_cell.length_c   1.000
_cell.angle_alpha   90.00
_cell.angle_beta   90.00
_cell.angle_gamma   90.00
#
_symmetry.space_group_name_H-M   'P 1'
#
loop_
_entity.id
_entity.type
_entity.pdbx_description
1 polymer ?
#
loop_
_entity_poly.entity_id
_entity_poly.type
_entity_poly.pdbx_seq_one_letter_code
_entity_poly.pdbx_strand_id
1 'polypeptide(L)'
;MNNPEYRVKRELAPEVFQLAAELYAQKEEQYSLEELILIGKEAEIPAEFIQQAVDVIQSRQTSEKIAVKNQRKYRKLKMALLGVLATATTLGVGGWVYGSLSPQTQQLNSKSSAAIMPKKGDKKESGNVERYLLNKQGLVDGFLLKNGKQIKFASHMSEQIVDAIKPGDFVEVVGKMGTPTSYGQEIDARLITNAETKQTIGKQPKPKGKKKADSIDINSFNIDDAVQHWLVNGKGEIKGAILTSGTQVHFSKALAINLNQQLKSSTQIKAEGVGKETPYGDVIEVISAKFDGELLPNSK
;
A
#
# COMPACT_ATOMS: atom_id res chain seq x y z
N MET A 1 -16.99 25.13 62.84
CA MET A 1 -16.14 25.82 61.84
C MET A 1 -16.40 25.13 60.51
N ASN A 2 -17.31 25.70 59.70
CA ASN A 2 -17.71 25.11 58.42
C ASN A 2 -16.61 25.35 57.40
N ASN A 3 -15.93 24.28 56.99
CA ASN A 3 -15.07 24.32 55.81
C ASN A 3 -16.01 24.42 54.59
N PRO A 4 -15.95 25.49 53.76
CA PRO A 4 -16.77 25.54 52.57
C PRO A 4 -16.35 24.39 51.66
N GLU A 5 -17.23 23.40 51.46
CA GLU A 5 -17.02 22.35 50.46
C GLU A 5 -16.65 23.02 49.14
N TYR A 6 -15.46 22.71 48.64
CA TYR A 6 -15.02 23.19 47.34
C TYR A 6 -15.90 22.54 46.28
N ARG A 7 -16.94 23.25 45.84
CA ARG A 7 -17.87 22.80 44.82
C ARG A 7 -17.37 23.24 43.46
N VAL A 8 -16.99 22.26 42.65
CA VAL A 8 -16.70 22.49 41.24
C VAL A 8 -17.98 23.03 40.56
N LYS A 9 -17.85 24.11 39.80
CA LYS A 9 -18.98 24.67 39.04
C LYS A 9 -19.47 23.60 38.05
N ARG A 10 -20.79 23.43 37.95
CA ARG A 10 -21.43 22.41 37.10
C ARG A 10 -20.93 22.44 35.64
N GLU A 11 -20.63 23.63 35.13
CA GLU A 11 -20.11 23.85 33.77
C GLU A 11 -18.70 23.30 33.55
N LEU A 12 -17.89 23.25 34.61
CA LEU A 12 -16.51 22.74 34.58
C LEU A 12 -16.45 21.23 34.86
N ALA A 13 -17.53 20.64 35.39
CA ALA A 13 -17.55 19.22 35.72
C ALA A 13 -17.22 18.32 34.52
N PRO A 14 -17.77 18.51 33.29
CA PRO A 14 -17.41 17.69 32.14
C PRO A 14 -15.94 17.78 31.77
N GLU A 15 -15.34 18.97 31.87
CA GLU A 15 -13.93 19.21 31.56
C GLU A 15 -13.00 18.56 32.60
N VAL A 16 -13.37 18.63 33.87
CA VAL A 16 -12.64 17.94 34.96
C VAL A 16 -12.71 16.42 34.79
N PHE A 17 -13.88 15.87 34.44
CA PHE A 17 -14.01 14.43 34.18
C PHE A 17 -13.21 14.00 32.95
N GLN A 18 -13.23 14.79 31.88
CA GLN A 18 -12.44 14.52 30.68
C GLN A 18 -10.94 14.51 30.97
N LEU A 19 -10.43 15.51 31.70
CA LEU A 19 -9.02 15.60 32.06
C LEU A 19 -8.59 14.48 33.01
N ALA A 20 -9.42 14.12 33.98
CA ALA A 20 -9.16 12.99 34.88
C ALA A 20 -9.09 11.66 34.11
N ALA A 21 -10.01 11.46 33.16
CA ALA A 21 -9.99 10.28 32.29
C ALA A 21 -8.73 10.22 31.41
N GLU A 22 -8.28 11.36 30.86
CA GLU A 22 -7.05 11.46 30.07
C GLU A 22 -5.80 11.12 30.90
N LEU A 23 -5.69 11.65 32.12
CA LEU A 23 -4.59 11.36 33.04
C LEU A 23 -4.56 9.90 33.49
N TYR A 24 -5.74 9.28 33.60
CA TYR A 24 -5.86 7.87 33.93
C TYR A 24 -5.50 6.97 32.74
N ALA A 25 -5.97 7.30 31.54
CA ALA A 25 -5.65 6.60 30.30
C ALA A 25 -4.15 6.64 29.94
N GLN A 26 -3.40 7.62 30.45
CA GLN A 26 -1.94 7.67 30.25
C GLN A 26 -1.18 6.54 30.97
N LYS A 27 -1.81 5.87 31.96
CA LYS A 27 -1.16 4.83 32.78
C LYS A 27 -1.31 3.42 32.21
N GLU A 28 -2.31 3.15 31.37
CA GLU A 28 -2.57 1.82 30.82
C GLU A 28 -3.10 1.90 29.37
N GLU A 29 -2.64 1.00 28.50
CA GLU A 29 -2.79 1.17 27.05
C GLU A 29 -4.05 0.52 26.45
N GLN A 30 -4.74 -0.42 27.13
CA GLN A 30 -5.91 -1.12 26.59
C GLN A 30 -6.87 -1.59 27.70
N TYR A 31 -8.19 -1.46 27.49
CA TYR A 31 -9.25 -1.95 28.39
C TYR A 31 -10.27 -2.80 27.63
N SER A 32 -10.80 -3.83 28.29
CA SER A 32 -11.97 -4.57 27.82
C SER A 32 -13.28 -3.86 28.18
N LEU A 33 -14.39 -4.18 27.50
CA LEU A 33 -15.71 -3.59 27.80
C LEU A 33 -16.17 -3.96 29.21
N GLU A 34 -15.92 -5.20 29.61
CA GLU A 34 -16.26 -5.76 30.92
C GLU A 34 -15.50 -5.06 32.05
N GLU A 35 -14.25 -4.71 31.80
CA GLU A 35 -13.39 -3.96 32.70
C GLU A 35 -13.82 -2.50 32.83
N LEU A 36 -14.22 -1.86 31.73
CA LEU A 36 -14.82 -0.51 31.78
C LEU A 36 -16.11 -0.50 32.60
N ILE A 37 -16.93 -1.56 32.51
CA ILE A 37 -18.14 -1.71 33.33
C ILE A 37 -17.79 -1.89 34.82
N LEU A 38 -16.73 -2.65 35.13
CA LEU A 38 -16.27 -2.85 36.51
C LEU A 38 -15.74 -1.55 37.13
N ILE A 39 -14.91 -0.80 36.39
CA ILE A 39 -14.36 0.50 36.79
C ILE A 39 -15.50 1.53 36.94
N GLY A 40 -16.43 1.55 35.99
CA GLY A 40 -17.60 2.41 36.06
C GLY A 40 -18.48 2.10 37.27
N LYS A 41 -18.66 0.83 37.62
CA LYS A 41 -19.38 0.42 38.83
C LYS A 41 -18.70 0.94 40.11
N GLU A 42 -17.36 0.93 40.17
CA GLU A 42 -16.60 1.50 41.29
C GLU A 42 -16.71 3.03 41.35
N ALA A 43 -16.81 3.69 40.19
CA ALA A 43 -17.05 5.13 40.07
C ALA A 43 -18.54 5.53 40.17
N GLU A 44 -19.43 4.60 40.57
CA GLU A 44 -20.89 4.78 40.63
C GLU A 44 -21.53 5.23 39.31
N ILE A 45 -20.91 4.92 38.17
CA ILE A 45 -21.43 5.16 36.83
C ILE A 45 -22.29 3.95 36.41
N PRO A 46 -23.60 4.15 36.15
CA PRO A 46 -24.46 3.06 35.67
C PRO A 46 -23.96 2.48 34.34
N ALA A 47 -24.01 1.15 34.21
CA ALA A 47 -23.47 0.42 33.06
C ALA A 47 -24.09 0.83 31.70
N GLU A 48 -25.34 1.29 31.70
CA GLU A 48 -26.03 1.77 30.50
C GLU A 48 -25.31 2.96 29.85
N PHE A 49 -24.76 3.88 30.64
CA PHE A 49 -24.03 5.04 30.12
C PHE A 49 -22.69 4.65 29.48
N ILE A 50 -22.07 3.57 29.96
CA ILE A 50 -20.80 3.07 29.44
C ILE A 50 -21.03 2.41 28.08
N GLN A 51 -22.07 1.58 27.96
CA GLN A 51 -22.48 0.99 26.69
C GLN A 51 -22.86 2.06 25.67
N GLN A 52 -23.66 3.04 26.07
CA GLN A 52 -24.04 4.16 25.21
C GLN A 52 -22.82 4.98 24.75
N ALA A 53 -21.84 5.21 25.63
CA ALA A 53 -20.61 5.91 25.27
C ALA A 53 -19.78 5.12 24.26
N VAL A 54 -19.64 3.80 24.44
CA VAL A 54 -18.94 2.91 23.50
C VAL A 54 -19.65 2.88 22.15
N ASP A 55 -20.97 2.75 22.12
CA ASP A 55 -21.77 2.77 20.88
C ASP A 55 -21.65 4.12 20.14
N VAL A 56 -21.66 5.24 20.88
CA VAL A 56 -21.47 6.58 20.31
C VAL A 56 -20.06 6.74 19.74
N ILE A 57 -19.02 6.23 20.41
CA ILE A 57 -17.63 6.30 19.92
C ILE A 57 -17.44 5.40 18.69
N GLN A 58 -17.97 4.17 18.71
CA GLN A 58 -17.89 3.24 17.57
C GLN A 58 -18.65 3.77 16.35
N SER A 59 -19.85 4.32 16.56
CA SER A 59 -20.65 4.95 15.50
C SER A 59 -20.00 6.24 14.98
N ARG A 60 -19.31 7.02 15.83
CA ARG A 60 -18.53 8.19 15.41
C ARG A 60 -17.30 7.79 14.58
N GLN A 61 -16.55 6.78 14.98
CA GLN A 61 -15.39 6.30 14.20
C GLN A 61 -15.79 5.72 12.83
N THR A 62 -16.95 5.08 12.74
CA THR A 62 -17.49 4.59 11.46
C THR A 62 -18.05 5.74 10.61
N SER A 63 -18.72 6.72 11.21
CA SER A 63 -19.29 7.88 10.51
C SER A 63 -18.26 8.94 10.12
N GLU A 64 -17.17 9.17 10.86
CA GLU A 64 -16.06 10.05 10.47
C GLU A 64 -15.32 9.51 9.23
N LYS A 65 -15.17 8.19 9.10
CA LYS A 65 -14.68 7.53 7.88
C LYS A 65 -15.62 7.77 6.67
N ILE A 66 -16.89 8.06 6.91
CA ILE A 66 -17.92 8.31 5.89
C ILE A 66 -18.08 9.82 5.59
N ALA A 67 -17.99 10.71 6.59
CA ALA A 67 -18.19 12.15 6.47
C ALA A 67 -17.05 12.87 5.74
N VAL A 68 -15.79 12.44 5.95
CA VAL A 68 -14.63 12.94 5.18
C VAL A 68 -14.78 12.64 3.68
N LYS A 69 -15.60 11.64 3.31
CA LYS A 69 -15.86 11.25 1.91
C LYS A 69 -16.95 12.13 1.24
N ASN A 70 -17.90 12.70 1.98
CA ASN A 70 -19.12 13.30 1.41
C ASN A 70 -19.12 14.85 1.35
N GLN A 71 -18.35 15.53 2.20
CA GLN A 71 -18.38 17.01 2.26
C GLN A 71 -17.78 17.70 1.02
N ARG A 72 -16.91 17.03 0.24
CA ARG A 72 -16.37 17.58 -1.03
C ARG A 72 -17.39 17.60 -2.17
N LYS A 73 -18.49 16.85 -2.07
CA LYS A 73 -19.47 16.69 -3.15
C LYS A 73 -20.42 17.90 -3.26
N TYR A 74 -20.73 18.59 -2.16
CA TYR A 74 -21.64 19.74 -2.16
C TYR A 74 -20.98 21.09 -2.47
N ARG A 75 -19.64 21.20 -2.39
CA ARG A 75 -18.91 22.41 -2.82
C ARG A 75 -18.73 22.53 -4.34
N LYS A 76 -18.78 21.41 -5.08
CA LYS A 76 -18.63 21.44 -6.55
C LYS A 76 -19.93 21.62 -7.32
N LEU A 77 -21.08 21.36 -6.70
CA LEU A 77 -22.38 21.52 -7.35
C LEU A 77 -22.80 23.00 -7.49
N LYS A 78 -22.22 23.93 -6.70
CA LYS A 78 -22.46 25.38 -6.83
C LYS A 78 -21.64 26.10 -7.92
N MET A 79 -20.74 25.42 -8.65
CA MET A 79 -19.85 26.05 -9.65
C MET A 79 -20.05 25.57 -11.11
N ALA A 80 -21.09 24.79 -11.40
CA ALA A 80 -21.32 24.21 -12.73
C ALA A 80 -22.59 24.72 -13.42
N LEU A 81 -22.95 25.98 -13.19
CA LEU A 81 -24.01 26.70 -13.92
C LEU A 81 -23.43 28.04 -14.38
N LEU A 82 -22.54 28.01 -15.37
CA LEU A 82 -22.13 29.17 -16.19
C LEU A 82 -21.18 28.65 -17.29
N GLY A 83 -21.65 28.61 -18.54
CA GLY A 83 -20.77 28.53 -19.72
C GLY A 83 -21.04 27.38 -20.70
N VAL A 84 -22.21 27.35 -21.33
CA VAL A 84 -22.40 26.76 -22.66
C VAL A 84 -22.63 27.92 -23.62
N LEU A 85 -21.72 28.17 -24.59
CA LEU A 85 -22.04 28.82 -25.87
C LEU A 85 -20.83 28.92 -26.84
N ALA A 86 -21.12 28.62 -28.12
CA ALA A 86 -20.47 29.06 -29.37
C ALA A 86 -19.16 28.32 -29.78
N THR A 87 -18.89 27.86 -31.02
CA THR A 87 -19.31 28.13 -32.42
C THR A 87 -19.02 26.85 -33.28
N ALA A 88 -19.83 26.39 -34.24
CA ALA A 88 -20.19 26.88 -35.60
C ALA A 88 -19.09 26.75 -36.70
N THR A 89 -19.21 25.67 -37.50
CA THR A 89 -18.98 25.43 -38.95
C THR A 89 -18.08 26.33 -39.82
N THR A 90 -17.26 25.71 -40.71
CA THR A 90 -17.31 25.85 -42.20
C THR A 90 -16.41 24.84 -42.96
N LEU A 91 -16.85 24.47 -44.17
CA LEU A 91 -16.27 23.55 -45.17
C LEU A 91 -15.35 24.28 -46.18
N GLY A 92 -14.42 23.56 -46.83
CA GLY A 92 -13.70 24.03 -48.03
C GLY A 92 -12.81 22.94 -48.67
N VAL A 93 -13.06 22.65 -49.94
CA VAL A 93 -12.47 21.59 -50.80
C VAL A 93 -11.25 22.13 -51.58
N GLY A 94 -10.23 21.30 -51.85
CA GLY A 94 -9.22 21.55 -52.90
C GLY A 94 -7.99 20.63 -52.82
N GLY A 95 -7.73 19.84 -53.87
CA GLY A 95 -6.76 18.73 -53.88
C GLY A 95 -5.37 18.97 -54.50
N TRP A 96 -4.68 17.84 -54.78
CA TRP A 96 -3.43 17.62 -55.56
C TRP A 96 -2.10 18.02 -54.85
N VAL A 97 -0.92 17.34 -54.91
CA VAL A 97 -0.31 16.21 -55.64
C VAL A 97 0.92 15.69 -54.84
N TYR A 98 1.30 14.43 -55.07
CA TYR A 98 2.49 13.64 -54.68
C TYR A 98 3.82 14.33 -54.29
N GLY A 99 4.51 13.72 -53.31
CA GLY A 99 5.97 13.64 -53.32
C GLY A 99 6.66 13.79 -51.97
N SER A 100 6.86 12.69 -51.24
CA SER A 100 8.15 12.32 -50.61
C SER A 100 7.96 11.19 -49.62
N LEU A 101 8.57 10.04 -49.90
CA LEU A 101 8.80 9.00 -48.91
C LEU A 101 9.69 9.58 -47.82
N SER A 102 9.14 9.76 -46.62
CA SER A 102 9.88 9.93 -45.39
C SER A 102 9.54 8.76 -44.48
N PRO A 103 10.53 8.10 -43.84
CA PRO A 103 10.26 7.01 -42.91
C PRO A 103 9.36 7.52 -41.80
N GLN A 104 8.26 6.79 -41.60
CA GLN A 104 7.17 7.11 -40.71
C GLN A 104 7.64 6.99 -39.25
N THR A 105 8.35 8.01 -38.76
CA THR A 105 8.33 8.34 -37.34
C THR A 105 6.89 8.67 -37.01
N GLN A 106 6.15 7.70 -36.46
CA GLN A 106 4.86 7.95 -35.86
C GLN A 106 5.07 8.95 -34.71
N GLN A 107 4.88 10.22 -35.05
CA GLN A 107 4.49 11.25 -34.10
C GLN A 107 3.22 10.74 -33.43
N LEU A 108 3.37 10.26 -32.21
CA LEU A 108 2.27 9.97 -31.32
C LEU A 108 1.38 11.21 -31.23
N ASN A 109 0.18 11.06 -31.78
CA ASN A 109 -0.98 11.87 -31.45
C ASN A 109 -0.94 12.25 -29.97
N SER A 110 -0.74 13.55 -29.70
CA SER A 110 -0.77 14.16 -28.38
C SER A 110 -2.22 14.27 -27.86
N LYS A 111 -2.86 13.11 -27.74
CA LYS A 111 -3.95 12.84 -26.80
C LYS A 111 -3.70 11.50 -26.09
N SER A 112 -2.43 11.16 -25.84
CA SER A 112 -2.03 9.98 -25.08
C SER A 112 -1.87 10.32 -23.59
N SER A 113 -2.62 9.62 -22.77
CA SER A 113 -2.62 9.62 -21.31
C SER A 113 -1.21 9.68 -20.72
N ALA A 114 -0.98 10.65 -19.83
CA ALA A 114 0.33 11.04 -19.29
C ALA A 114 1.15 9.90 -18.67
N ALA A 115 1.97 9.21 -19.47
CA ALA A 115 3.08 8.40 -18.96
C ALA A 115 4.17 9.34 -18.41
N ILE A 116 4.62 9.09 -17.18
CA ILE A 116 5.69 9.84 -16.54
C ILE A 116 7.01 9.39 -17.18
N MET A 117 7.67 10.31 -17.89
CA MET A 117 8.98 10.07 -18.50
C MET A 117 10.09 9.92 -17.44
N PRO A 118 11.25 9.32 -17.81
CA PRO A 118 12.44 9.32 -16.96
C PRO A 118 12.80 10.73 -16.51
N LYS A 119 13.28 10.89 -15.27
CA LYS A 119 13.76 12.19 -14.76
C LYS A 119 15.26 12.14 -14.51
N LYS A 120 15.87 13.33 -14.39
CA LYS A 120 17.27 13.50 -14.03
C LYS A 120 17.61 12.71 -12.75
N GLY A 121 18.60 11.83 -12.83
CA GLY A 121 19.02 10.94 -11.74
C GLY A 121 18.52 9.50 -11.84
N ASP A 122 17.63 9.19 -12.78
CA ASP A 122 17.28 7.79 -13.08
C ASP A 122 18.47 7.09 -13.76
N LYS A 123 18.59 5.80 -13.47
CA LYS A 123 19.62 4.93 -14.07
C LYS A 123 18.96 3.80 -14.85
N LYS A 124 19.71 3.25 -15.80
CA LYS A 124 19.31 2.09 -16.58
C LYS A 124 19.73 0.80 -15.88
N GLU A 125 18.93 -0.24 -16.05
CA GLU A 125 19.19 -1.61 -15.62
C GLU A 125 18.63 -2.58 -16.66
N SER A 126 19.19 -3.78 -16.76
CA SER A 126 18.64 -4.81 -17.66
C SER A 126 18.82 -6.21 -17.08
N GLY A 127 17.90 -7.12 -17.43
CA GLY A 127 18.05 -8.53 -17.08
C GLY A 127 16.83 -9.36 -17.46
N ASN A 128 16.96 -10.67 -17.31
CA ASN A 128 15.82 -11.59 -17.46
C ASN A 128 14.94 -11.55 -16.23
N VAL A 129 13.64 -11.45 -16.47
CA VAL A 129 12.61 -11.61 -15.44
C VAL A 129 12.64 -13.06 -14.96
N GLU A 130 12.88 -13.25 -13.67
CA GLU A 130 12.84 -14.56 -13.03
C GLU A 130 11.41 -14.91 -12.61
N ARG A 131 10.72 -13.97 -11.96
CA ARG A 131 9.35 -14.14 -11.45
C ARG A 131 8.69 -12.81 -11.15
N TYR A 132 7.37 -12.80 -11.08
CA TYR A 132 6.62 -11.67 -10.55
C TYR A 132 6.82 -11.51 -9.03
N LEU A 133 6.63 -10.28 -8.56
CA LEU A 133 6.51 -9.95 -7.14
C LEU A 133 5.12 -9.39 -6.87
N LEU A 134 4.49 -9.89 -5.81
CA LEU A 134 3.14 -9.56 -5.41
C LEU A 134 3.14 -8.54 -4.27
N ASN A 135 2.10 -7.73 -4.15
CA ASN A 135 1.81 -7.02 -2.90
C ASN A 135 0.92 -7.83 -1.97
N LYS A 136 0.67 -7.29 -0.77
CA LYS A 136 -0.23 -7.84 0.24
C LYS A 136 -1.65 -8.08 -0.30
N GLN A 137 -2.06 -7.36 -1.35
CA GLN A 137 -3.33 -7.56 -2.05
C GLN A 137 -3.26 -8.59 -3.17
N GLY A 138 -2.16 -9.34 -3.34
CA GLY A 138 -1.96 -10.34 -4.37
C GLY A 138 -1.91 -9.81 -5.80
N LEU A 139 -1.74 -8.50 -5.97
CA LEU A 139 -1.53 -7.91 -7.29
C LEU A 139 -0.04 -7.90 -7.61
N VAL A 140 0.28 -8.12 -8.88
CA VAL A 140 1.64 -7.98 -9.39
C VAL A 140 2.02 -6.51 -9.34
N ASP A 141 3.06 -6.19 -8.58
CA ASP A 141 3.56 -4.81 -8.46
C ASP A 141 5.08 -4.70 -8.47
N GLY A 142 5.72 -5.81 -8.86
CA GLY A 142 7.12 -5.87 -9.19
C GLY A 142 7.48 -7.15 -9.93
N PHE A 143 8.75 -7.30 -10.23
CA PHE A 143 9.34 -8.57 -10.62
C PHE A 143 10.79 -8.66 -10.15
N LEU A 144 11.22 -9.89 -9.89
CA LEU A 144 12.61 -10.23 -9.56
C LEU A 144 13.35 -10.52 -10.87
N LEU A 145 14.52 -9.93 -11.06
CA LEU A 145 15.44 -10.28 -12.13
C LEU A 145 16.38 -11.39 -11.67
N LYS A 146 16.87 -12.22 -12.60
CA LYS A 146 17.82 -13.31 -12.30
C LYS A 146 19.13 -12.86 -11.63
N ASN A 147 19.44 -11.56 -11.71
CA ASN A 147 20.60 -10.97 -11.04
C ASN A 147 20.31 -10.47 -9.61
N GLY A 148 19.13 -10.79 -9.05
CA GLY A 148 18.71 -10.43 -7.70
C GLY A 148 18.12 -9.01 -7.56
N LYS A 149 18.05 -8.23 -8.64
CA LYS A 149 17.44 -6.89 -8.61
C LYS A 149 15.92 -6.97 -8.60
N GLN A 150 15.30 -6.12 -7.79
CA GLN A 150 13.87 -6.13 -7.53
C GLN A 150 13.25 -4.90 -8.20
N ILE A 151 12.54 -5.10 -9.30
CA ILE A 151 11.91 -4.00 -10.03
C ILE A 151 10.54 -3.74 -9.43
N LYS A 152 10.28 -2.49 -9.03
CA LYS A 152 9.03 -2.05 -8.42
C LYS A 152 8.26 -1.13 -9.38
N PHE A 153 6.97 -1.36 -9.52
CA PHE A 153 6.04 -0.44 -10.18
C PHE A 153 4.76 -0.28 -9.36
N ALA A 154 3.86 0.59 -9.82
CA ALA A 154 2.61 0.83 -9.13
C ALA A 154 1.64 -0.34 -9.36
N SER A 155 0.97 -0.81 -8.30
CA SER A 155 0.07 -1.97 -8.37
C SER A 155 -1.11 -1.81 -9.33
N HIS A 156 -1.53 -0.58 -9.63
CA HIS A 156 -2.57 -0.35 -10.64
C HIS A 156 -2.12 -0.65 -12.07
N MET A 157 -0.82 -0.86 -12.29
CA MET A 157 -0.22 -1.26 -13.57
C MET A 157 -0.08 -2.79 -13.69
N SER A 158 -0.58 -3.57 -12.72
CA SER A 158 -0.48 -5.04 -12.68
C SER A 158 -0.92 -5.69 -14.00
N GLU A 159 -2.14 -5.40 -14.47
CA GLU A 159 -2.71 -5.98 -15.70
C GLU A 159 -1.84 -5.66 -16.91
N GLN A 160 -1.52 -4.38 -17.12
CA GLN A 160 -0.69 -3.93 -18.24
C GLN A 160 0.70 -4.58 -18.25
N ILE A 161 1.32 -4.75 -17.07
CA ILE A 161 2.63 -5.38 -16.96
C ILE A 161 2.54 -6.87 -17.27
N VAL A 162 1.58 -7.56 -16.66
CA VAL A 162 1.42 -9.01 -16.90
C VAL A 162 1.15 -9.27 -18.38
N ASP A 163 0.36 -8.46 -19.06
CA ASP A 163 0.06 -8.64 -20.49
C ASP A 163 1.31 -8.49 -21.39
N ALA A 164 2.27 -7.66 -21.00
CA ALA A 164 3.41 -7.27 -21.83
C ALA A 164 4.74 -7.94 -21.46
N ILE A 165 4.86 -8.43 -20.23
CA ILE A 165 6.12 -8.92 -19.65
C ILE A 165 5.83 -10.21 -18.88
N LYS A 166 6.47 -11.31 -19.28
CA LYS A 166 6.36 -12.63 -18.65
C LYS A 166 7.68 -13.03 -17.97
N PRO A 167 7.66 -13.93 -16.98
CA PRO A 167 8.87 -14.61 -16.52
C PRO A 167 9.60 -15.27 -17.70
N GLY A 168 10.91 -15.05 -17.79
CA GLY A 168 11.74 -15.44 -18.93
C GLY A 168 12.18 -14.25 -19.80
N ASP A 169 11.32 -13.24 -19.96
CA ASP A 169 11.57 -12.10 -20.84
C ASP A 169 12.81 -11.30 -20.42
N PHE A 170 13.57 -10.80 -21.40
CA PHE A 170 14.62 -9.84 -21.16
C PHE A 170 14.07 -8.42 -21.19
N VAL A 171 14.28 -7.65 -20.12
CA VAL A 171 13.75 -6.29 -19.99
C VAL A 171 14.85 -5.27 -19.78
N GLU A 172 14.63 -4.07 -20.31
CA GLU A 172 15.38 -2.87 -19.98
C GLU A 172 14.53 -1.96 -19.09
N VAL A 173 15.10 -1.48 -18.00
CA VAL A 173 14.41 -0.68 -16.99
C VAL A 173 15.13 0.65 -16.81
N VAL A 174 14.37 1.74 -16.78
CA VAL A 174 14.85 3.05 -16.34
C VAL A 174 14.10 3.44 -15.08
N GLY A 175 14.82 3.73 -14.01
CA GLY A 175 14.18 3.99 -12.72
C GLY A 175 15.10 4.62 -11.68
N LYS A 176 14.52 4.90 -10.52
CA LYS A 176 15.26 5.36 -9.35
C LYS A 176 15.82 4.15 -8.61
N MET A 177 17.15 4.08 -8.52
CA MET A 177 17.85 3.06 -7.75
C MET A 177 17.63 3.25 -6.24
N GLY A 178 17.25 2.18 -5.55
CA GLY A 178 17.30 2.10 -4.10
C GLY A 178 18.69 1.78 -3.56
N THR A 179 18.79 1.63 -2.24
CA THR A 179 20.05 1.24 -1.58
C THR A 179 20.40 -0.22 -1.91
N PRO A 180 21.60 -0.50 -2.46
CA PRO A 180 22.04 -1.88 -2.68
C PRO A 180 22.45 -2.52 -1.35
N THR A 181 22.09 -3.79 -1.16
CA THR A 181 22.46 -4.61 0.00
C THR A 181 22.82 -6.03 -0.44
N SER A 182 23.30 -6.85 0.49
CA SER A 182 23.48 -8.31 0.25
C SER A 182 22.16 -9.04 -0.06
N TYR A 183 21.02 -8.45 0.30
CA TYR A 183 19.67 -8.99 0.05
C TYR A 183 19.08 -8.56 -1.30
N GLY A 184 19.80 -7.71 -2.04
CA GLY A 184 19.39 -7.17 -3.32
C GLY A 184 19.20 -5.65 -3.28
N GLN A 185 18.57 -5.15 -4.34
CA GLN A 185 18.35 -3.72 -4.57
C GLN A 185 16.98 -3.51 -5.24
N GLU A 186 16.12 -2.71 -4.62
CA GLU A 186 14.86 -2.28 -5.24
C GLU A 186 15.10 -1.14 -6.24
N ILE A 187 14.39 -1.15 -7.37
CA ILE A 187 14.41 -0.11 -8.39
C ILE A 187 12.97 0.36 -8.63
N ASP A 188 12.65 1.62 -8.30
CA ASP A 188 11.34 2.23 -8.62
C ASP A 188 11.32 2.58 -10.11
N ALA A 189 10.71 1.72 -10.90
CA ALA A 189 10.68 1.81 -12.35
C ALA A 189 9.83 2.99 -12.82
N ARG A 190 10.37 3.70 -13.82
CA ARG A 190 9.67 4.75 -14.56
C ARG A 190 9.38 4.35 -15.99
N LEU A 191 10.25 3.54 -16.57
CA LEU A 191 10.11 3.00 -17.91
C LEU A 191 10.58 1.55 -17.88
N ILE A 192 9.79 0.66 -18.46
CA ILE A 192 10.14 -0.75 -18.62
C ILE A 192 9.91 -1.10 -20.09
N THR A 193 10.92 -1.64 -20.74
CA THR A 193 10.88 -2.04 -22.15
C THR A 193 11.15 -3.52 -22.24
N ASN A 194 10.24 -4.27 -22.85
CA ASN A 194 10.49 -5.65 -23.24
C ASN A 194 11.41 -5.64 -24.47
N ALA A 195 12.58 -6.26 -24.36
CA ALA A 195 13.59 -6.19 -25.40
C ALA A 195 13.23 -7.00 -26.66
N GLU A 196 12.37 -8.00 -26.54
CA GLU A 196 11.91 -8.82 -27.66
C GLU A 196 10.79 -8.11 -28.42
N THR A 197 9.70 -7.76 -27.72
CA THR A 197 8.52 -7.15 -28.34
C THR A 197 8.68 -5.65 -28.63
N LYS A 198 9.75 -5.03 -28.10
CA LYS A 198 9.99 -3.58 -28.09
C LYS A 198 8.89 -2.75 -27.42
N GLN A 199 7.93 -3.40 -26.77
CA GLN A 199 6.86 -2.72 -26.05
C GLN A 199 7.44 -1.99 -24.84
N THR A 200 7.04 -0.74 -24.67
CA THR A 200 7.52 0.12 -23.58
C THR A 200 6.36 0.60 -22.72
N ILE A 201 6.48 0.40 -21.42
CA ILE A 201 5.50 0.77 -20.40
C ILE A 201 6.11 1.85 -19.51
N GLY A 202 5.53 3.04 -19.56
CA GLY A 202 5.89 4.15 -18.68
C GLY A 202 5.04 4.19 -17.41
N LYS A 203 5.60 4.73 -16.32
CA LYS A 203 4.90 4.90 -15.05
C LYS A 203 3.67 5.78 -15.22
N GLN A 204 2.52 5.29 -14.79
CA GLN A 204 1.26 6.02 -14.91
C GLN A 204 0.85 6.68 -13.58
N PRO A 205 0.20 7.85 -13.61
CA PRO A 205 -0.38 8.43 -12.42
C PRO A 205 -1.44 7.50 -11.84
N LYS A 206 -1.65 7.57 -10.53
CA LYS A 206 -2.70 6.78 -9.88
C LYS A 206 -4.05 7.11 -10.52
N PRO A 207 -4.85 6.11 -10.93
CA PRO A 207 -6.15 6.35 -11.52
C PRO A 207 -7.05 7.13 -10.56
N LYS A 208 -7.84 8.06 -11.10
CA LYS A 208 -8.81 8.83 -10.32
C LYS A 208 -10.03 7.96 -10.05
N GLY A 209 -10.14 7.45 -8.82
CA GLY A 209 -11.27 6.65 -8.38
C GLY A 209 -10.85 5.68 -7.29
N LYS A 210 -11.76 5.34 -6.37
CA LYS A 210 -11.53 4.21 -5.47
C LYS A 210 -11.85 2.96 -6.27
N LYS A 211 -10.84 2.18 -6.69
CA LYS A 211 -11.08 0.76 -7.03
C LYS A 211 -11.73 0.15 -5.78
N LYS A 212 -12.87 -0.53 -5.93
CA LYS A 212 -13.44 -1.29 -4.82
C LYS A 212 -12.36 -2.30 -4.41
N ALA A 213 -12.13 -2.44 -3.10
CA ALA A 213 -11.40 -3.60 -2.63
C ALA A 213 -12.29 -4.77 -3.01
N ASP A 214 -11.77 -5.68 -3.83
CA ASP A 214 -12.46 -6.94 -4.07
C ASP A 214 -12.68 -7.62 -2.71
N SER A 215 -13.78 -8.36 -2.56
CA SER A 215 -13.96 -9.26 -1.42
C SER A 215 -12.84 -10.29 -1.52
N ILE A 216 -11.88 -10.23 -0.60
CA ILE A 216 -10.70 -11.08 -0.62
C ILE A 216 -10.99 -12.29 0.26
N ASP A 217 -10.89 -13.50 -0.30
CA ASP A 217 -10.74 -14.72 0.48
C ASP A 217 -9.36 -14.67 1.15
N ILE A 218 -9.37 -14.37 2.45
CA ILE A 218 -8.16 -14.32 3.28
C ILE A 218 -8.14 -15.60 4.10
N ASN A 219 -7.14 -16.43 3.87
CA ASN A 219 -6.93 -17.66 4.63
C ASN A 219 -5.81 -17.47 5.64
N SER A 220 -5.89 -18.19 6.77
CA SER A 220 -4.78 -18.31 7.71
C SER A 220 -3.79 -19.37 7.23
N PHE A 221 -2.49 -19.09 7.37
CA PHE A 221 -1.42 -19.98 6.95
C PHE A 221 -0.40 -20.16 8.07
N ASN A 222 0.08 -21.40 8.22
CA ASN A 222 1.25 -21.74 9.00
C ASN A 222 2.41 -22.05 8.06
N ILE A 223 3.56 -21.46 8.31
CA ILE A 223 4.76 -21.56 7.48
C ILE A 223 5.85 -22.24 8.28
N ASP A 224 6.47 -23.25 7.68
CA ASP A 224 7.73 -23.89 8.12
C ASP A 224 8.52 -24.20 6.85
N ASP A 225 9.32 -23.25 6.40
CA ASP A 225 10.01 -23.29 5.09
C ASP A 225 11.33 -22.52 5.16
N ALA A 226 12.23 -22.74 4.21
CA ALA A 226 13.46 -21.99 4.06
C ALA A 226 13.26 -20.75 3.19
N VAL A 227 14.02 -19.69 3.49
CA VAL A 227 14.07 -18.50 2.64
C VAL A 227 14.93 -18.76 1.41
N GLN A 228 14.32 -18.66 0.23
CA GLN A 228 15.00 -18.72 -1.06
C GLN A 228 15.61 -17.36 -1.44
N HIS A 229 14.85 -16.27 -1.26
CA HIS A 229 15.27 -14.92 -1.64
C HIS A 229 14.68 -13.85 -0.71
N TRP A 230 15.50 -12.92 -0.23
CA TRP A 230 15.02 -11.81 0.61
C TRP A 230 14.49 -10.64 -0.23
N LEU A 231 13.42 -9.98 0.23
CA LEU A 231 12.85 -8.82 -0.44
C LEU A 231 13.15 -7.55 0.34
N VAL A 232 13.57 -6.50 -0.36
CA VAL A 232 13.92 -5.21 0.24
C VAL A 232 13.05 -4.08 -0.29
N ASN A 233 12.94 -3.01 0.49
CA ASN A 233 12.36 -1.75 0.03
C ASN A 233 13.44 -0.83 -0.59
N GLY A 234 13.04 0.32 -1.14
CA GLY A 234 13.97 1.29 -1.72
C GLY A 234 15.05 1.84 -0.79
N LYS A 235 14.94 1.65 0.53
CA LYS A 235 16.00 1.99 1.50
C LYS A 235 16.97 0.85 1.77
N GLY A 236 16.73 -0.34 1.22
CA GLY A 236 17.50 -1.56 1.48
C GLY A 236 17.04 -2.33 2.72
N GLU A 237 15.94 -1.93 3.37
CA GLU A 237 15.40 -2.63 4.54
C GLU A 237 14.61 -3.86 4.09
N ILE A 238 14.74 -4.98 4.80
CA ILE A 238 14.00 -6.20 4.50
C ILE A 238 12.51 -5.96 4.75
N LYS A 239 11.68 -6.25 3.76
CA LYS A 239 10.22 -6.12 3.81
C LYS A 239 9.48 -7.46 3.70
N GLY A 240 10.19 -8.53 3.38
CA GLY A 240 9.61 -9.82 3.09
C GLY A 240 10.63 -10.81 2.55
N ALA A 241 10.15 -11.94 2.08
CA ALA A 241 10.96 -12.98 1.47
C ALA A 241 10.14 -13.80 0.46
N ILE A 242 10.85 -14.58 -0.34
CA ILE A 242 10.33 -15.66 -1.17
C ILE A 242 10.87 -16.94 -0.56
N LEU A 243 9.99 -17.88 -0.28
CA LEU A 243 10.32 -19.16 0.34
C LEU A 243 10.67 -20.21 -0.73
N THR A 244 11.21 -21.37 -0.33
CA THR A 244 11.56 -22.43 -1.31
C THR A 244 10.34 -23.05 -1.97
N SER A 245 9.19 -23.04 -1.29
CA SER A 245 7.88 -23.35 -1.91
C SER A 245 7.49 -22.39 -3.05
N GLY A 246 8.13 -21.22 -3.14
CA GLY A 246 7.77 -20.16 -4.07
C GLY A 246 6.80 -19.13 -3.48
N THR A 247 6.23 -19.41 -2.30
CA THR A 247 5.35 -18.50 -1.56
C THR A 247 6.06 -17.20 -1.22
N GLN A 248 5.38 -16.08 -1.46
CA GLN A 248 5.91 -14.77 -1.10
C GLN A 248 5.34 -14.30 0.24
N VAL A 249 6.23 -14.03 1.20
CA VAL A 249 5.86 -13.47 2.50
C VAL A 249 6.14 -11.97 2.54
N HIS A 250 5.18 -11.20 3.08
CA HIS A 250 5.36 -9.80 3.45
C HIS A 250 5.38 -9.70 4.96
N PHE A 251 6.40 -9.03 5.49
CA PHE A 251 6.46 -8.79 6.92
C PHE A 251 5.57 -7.63 7.31
N SER A 252 4.86 -7.79 8.43
CA SER A 252 4.21 -6.66 9.09
C SER A 252 5.24 -5.57 9.37
N LYS A 253 4.79 -4.31 9.46
CA LYS A 253 5.71 -3.20 9.70
C LYS A 253 6.49 -3.38 11.00
N ALA A 254 5.83 -3.88 12.05
CA ALA A 254 6.45 -4.16 13.33
C ALA A 254 7.54 -5.24 13.21
N LEU A 255 7.28 -6.32 12.46
CA LEU A 255 8.24 -7.39 12.28
C LEU A 255 9.44 -6.95 11.42
N ALA A 256 9.19 -6.19 10.34
CA ALA A 256 10.23 -5.68 9.45
C ALA A 256 11.22 -4.72 10.16
N ILE A 257 10.75 -3.91 11.11
CA ILE A 257 11.60 -2.98 11.87
C ILE A 257 12.63 -3.74 12.73
N ASN A 258 12.26 -4.90 13.25
CA ASN A 258 13.09 -5.68 14.17
C ASN A 258 13.97 -6.73 13.46
N LEU A 259 13.94 -6.79 12.13
CA LEU A 259 14.74 -7.78 11.39
C LEU A 259 16.23 -7.40 11.38
N ASN A 260 17.07 -8.27 11.93
CA ASN A 260 18.53 -8.12 11.88
C ASN A 260 19.05 -8.32 10.45
N GLN A 261 19.94 -7.42 9.98
CA GLN A 261 20.54 -7.49 8.64
C GLN A 261 21.62 -8.58 8.49
N GLN A 262 21.60 -9.65 9.29
CA GLN A 262 22.57 -10.75 9.24
C GLN A 262 21.96 -12.11 8.83
N LEU A 263 20.69 -12.12 8.40
CA LEU A 263 20.02 -13.33 7.94
C LEU A 263 20.67 -13.82 6.64
N LYS A 264 20.78 -15.14 6.47
CA LYS A 264 21.39 -15.72 5.27
C LYS A 264 20.30 -16.15 4.29
N SER A 265 20.69 -16.38 3.04
CA SER A 265 19.86 -17.23 2.17
C SER A 265 19.82 -18.64 2.78
N SER A 266 18.70 -19.36 2.64
CA SER A 266 18.38 -20.64 3.28
C SER A 266 18.06 -20.63 4.79
N THR A 267 17.89 -19.47 5.42
CA THR A 267 17.39 -19.39 6.80
C THR A 267 16.00 -20.01 6.91
N GLN A 268 15.76 -20.90 7.88
CA GLN A 268 14.41 -21.40 8.14
C GLN A 268 13.55 -20.32 8.78
N ILE A 269 12.30 -20.23 8.34
CA ILE A 269 11.28 -19.37 8.91
C ILE A 269 10.11 -20.23 9.39
N LYS A 270 9.75 -20.06 10.67
CA LYS A 270 8.49 -20.54 11.23
C LYS A 270 7.59 -19.35 11.50
N ALA A 271 6.48 -19.24 10.80
CA ALA A 271 5.67 -18.03 10.83
C ALA A 271 4.17 -18.31 10.73
N GLU A 272 3.39 -17.38 11.26
CA GLU A 272 1.94 -17.36 11.12
C GLU A 272 1.54 -16.10 10.37
N GLY A 273 0.55 -16.24 9.49
CA GLY A 273 0.10 -15.15 8.67
C GLY A 273 -1.25 -15.35 8.05
N VAL A 274 -1.69 -14.31 7.36
CA VAL A 274 -2.93 -14.30 6.60
C VAL A 274 -2.63 -13.94 5.16
N GLY A 275 -3.24 -14.66 4.23
CA GLY A 275 -2.82 -14.58 2.84
C GLY A 275 -3.87 -15.07 1.87
N LYS A 276 -3.45 -15.22 0.63
CA LYS A 276 -4.25 -15.77 -0.44
C LYS A 276 -3.40 -16.34 -1.55
N GLU A 277 -4.02 -17.25 -2.27
CA GLU A 277 -3.50 -17.82 -3.50
C GLU A 277 -3.92 -16.94 -4.69
N THR A 278 -3.04 -16.80 -5.66
CA THR A 278 -3.33 -16.08 -6.91
C THR A 278 -2.76 -16.82 -8.11
N PRO A 279 -3.22 -16.55 -9.33
CA PRO A 279 -2.62 -17.13 -10.54
C PRO A 279 -1.13 -16.80 -10.73
N TYR A 280 -0.60 -15.82 -9.99
CA TYR A 280 0.79 -15.38 -10.06
C TYR A 280 1.63 -15.86 -8.87
N GLY A 281 1.04 -16.64 -7.97
CA GLY A 281 1.68 -17.17 -6.76
C GLY A 281 0.94 -16.80 -5.48
N ASP A 282 1.38 -17.40 -4.39
CA ASP A 282 0.77 -17.24 -3.07
C ASP A 282 1.42 -16.08 -2.33
N VAL A 283 0.59 -15.29 -1.66
CA VAL A 283 1.06 -14.16 -0.86
C VAL A 283 0.51 -14.22 0.55
N ILE A 284 1.41 -14.11 1.53
CA ILE A 284 1.05 -14.16 2.95
C ILE A 284 1.62 -12.93 3.64
N GLU A 285 0.77 -12.19 4.36
CA GLU A 285 1.21 -11.21 5.34
C GLU A 285 1.51 -11.92 6.67
N VAL A 286 2.79 -11.92 7.03
CA VAL A 286 3.33 -12.54 8.22
C VAL A 286 3.29 -11.55 9.37
N ILE A 287 2.61 -11.96 10.44
CA ILE A 287 2.39 -11.12 11.63
C ILE A 287 3.41 -11.49 12.71
N SER A 288 3.73 -12.78 12.83
CA SER A 288 4.73 -13.33 13.74
C SER A 288 5.64 -14.30 12.98
N ALA A 289 6.95 -14.25 13.28
CA ALA A 289 7.91 -15.16 12.69
C ALA A 289 9.07 -15.44 13.65
N LYS A 290 9.60 -16.65 13.55
CA LYS A 290 10.86 -17.08 14.14
C LYS A 290 11.79 -17.47 13.01
N PHE A 291 13.01 -16.95 13.06
CA PHE A 291 14.09 -17.33 12.17
C PHE A 291 15.08 -18.18 12.96
N ASP A 292 15.79 -19.11 12.32
CA ASP A 292 16.74 -20.01 13.00
C ASP A 292 17.55 -19.32 14.11
N GLY A 293 17.23 -19.64 15.37
CA GLY A 293 17.95 -19.25 16.59
C GLY A 293 17.57 -17.92 17.27
N GLU A 294 16.79 -17.03 16.65
CA GLU A 294 16.48 -15.71 17.24
C GLU A 294 14.96 -15.47 17.31
N LEU A 295 14.43 -15.37 18.53
CA LEU A 295 13.04 -15.00 18.79
C LEU A 295 12.86 -13.50 18.52
N LEU A 296 12.16 -13.12 17.46
CA LEU A 296 11.62 -11.77 17.36
C LEU A 296 10.38 -11.70 18.28
N PRO A 297 10.27 -10.66 19.14
CA PRO A 297 9.21 -10.61 20.14
C PRO A 297 7.82 -10.53 19.50
N ASN A 298 6.87 -11.23 20.13
CA ASN A 298 5.45 -11.08 19.89
C ASN A 298 5.05 -9.61 20.11
N SER A 299 4.28 -9.05 19.18
CA SER A 299 3.55 -7.80 19.43
C SER A 299 2.60 -8.04 20.60
N LYS A 300 2.88 -7.40 21.75
CA LYS A 300 1.84 -7.07 22.72
C LYS A 300 1.12 -5.82 22.26
#